data_AF-A0A2G6QRT9-F1
#
_entry.id   AF-A0A2G6QRT9-F1
#
_cell.length_a   1.000
_cell.length_b   1.000
_cell.length_c   1.000
_cell.angle_alpha   90.00
_cell.angle_beta   90.00
_cell.angle_gamma   90.00
#
_symmetry.space_group_name_H-M   'P 1'
#
loop_
_entity.id
_entity.type
_entity.pdbx_description
1 polymer ?
#
loop_
_entity_poly.entity_id
_entity_poly.type
_entity_poly.pdbx_seq_one_letter_code
_entity_poly.pdbx_strand_id
1 'polypeptide(L)'
;MLGVSSETLEKTILHYKKKNYQFLSLDELHELLSKGKKPKQKFICFTFDDGYIDNFEIAYPIFKKHNIPFSIYITTDFPDHKFMLWYYVLDEIIGNNDTVSLGDGSVYSYKTVEEKNEVCKTIKKKIFKQQTSNDPKILNELFKNYEYSFEELIKKNSMTWEQIKILSDDPICTIASHTV
;
A
#
# COMPACT_ATOMS: atom_id res chain seq x y z
N MET A 1 -8.77 -4.56 4.21
CA MET A 1 -8.17 -3.64 3.22
C MET A 1 -7.99 -2.27 3.86
N LEU A 2 -6.74 -1.81 3.99
CA LEU A 2 -6.46 -0.39 4.22
C LEU A 2 -6.51 0.30 2.85
N GLY A 3 -7.24 1.39 2.71
CA GLY A 3 -7.37 2.07 1.43
C GLY A 3 -8.15 3.37 1.58
N VAL A 4 -7.85 4.33 0.71
CA VAL A 4 -8.54 5.61 0.61
C VAL A 4 -9.10 5.72 -0.79
N SER A 5 -10.40 5.99 -0.93
CA SER A 5 -11.00 6.17 -2.25
C SER A 5 -10.41 7.41 -2.95
N SER A 6 -10.38 7.41 -4.28
CA SER A 6 -9.97 8.57 -5.09
C SER A 6 -10.74 9.84 -4.69
N GLU A 7 -12.04 9.71 -4.45
CA GLU A 7 -12.90 10.81 -3.99
C GLU A 7 -12.46 11.33 -2.61
N THR A 8 -12.19 10.45 -1.64
CA THR A 8 -11.73 10.87 -0.32
C THR A 8 -10.34 11.51 -0.39
N LEU A 9 -9.45 10.99 -1.24
CA LEU A 9 -8.13 11.57 -1.47
C LEU A 9 -8.23 12.99 -2.04
N GLU A 10 -9.03 13.18 -3.09
CA GLU A 10 -9.22 14.50 -3.70
C GLU A 10 -9.95 15.47 -2.75
N LYS A 11 -10.97 15.01 -2.01
CA LYS A 11 -11.64 15.82 -0.97
C LYS A 11 -10.66 16.26 0.12
N THR A 12 -9.72 15.40 0.50
CA THR A 12 -8.67 15.74 1.48
C THR A 12 -7.81 16.88 0.96
N ILE A 13 -7.34 16.79 -0.29
CA ILE A 13 -6.60 17.87 -0.96
C ILE A 13 -7.39 19.18 -0.95
N LEU A 14 -8.65 19.13 -1.41
CA LEU A 14 -9.51 20.32 -1.52
C LEU A 14 -9.80 20.96 -0.16
N HIS A 15 -9.98 20.15 0.88
CA HIS A 15 -10.19 20.61 2.25
C HIS A 15 -8.99 21.42 2.75
N TYR A 16 -7.77 20.93 2.53
CA TYR A 16 -6.57 21.62 2.98
C TYR A 16 -6.19 22.82 2.11
N LYS A 17 -6.51 22.80 0.80
CA LYS A 17 -6.51 24.01 -0.05
C LYS A 17 -7.43 25.09 0.54
N LYS A 18 -8.68 24.74 0.88
CA LYS A 18 -9.66 25.67 1.47
C LYS A 18 -9.20 26.26 2.81
N LYS A 19 -8.44 25.49 3.60
CA LYS A 19 -7.87 25.95 4.87
C LYS A 19 -6.56 26.75 4.74
N ASN A 20 -6.13 27.05 3.51
CA ASN A 20 -4.87 27.73 3.23
C ASN A 20 -3.68 27.03 3.89
N TYR A 21 -3.59 25.70 3.74
CA TYR A 21 -2.37 24.96 4.06
C TYR A 21 -1.41 25.05 2.88
N GLN A 22 -0.11 25.10 3.19
CA GLN A 22 0.95 25.00 2.19
C GLN A 22 1.22 23.52 1.90
N PHE A 23 1.23 23.12 0.64
CA PHE A 23 1.70 21.79 0.25
C PHE A 23 3.19 21.88 -0.04
N LEU A 24 3.97 20.99 0.58
CA LEU A 24 5.42 20.95 0.47
C LEU A 24 5.87 19.55 0.10
N SER A 25 6.86 19.45 -0.79
CA SER A 25 7.66 18.23 -0.88
C SER A 25 8.50 18.08 0.39
N LEU A 26 8.95 16.85 0.67
CA LEU A 26 9.88 16.63 1.77
C LEU A 26 11.22 17.33 1.54
N ASP A 27 11.66 17.49 0.29
CA ASP A 27 12.87 18.23 -0.07
C ASP A 27 12.74 19.73 0.20
N GLU A 28 11.60 20.33 -0.15
CA GLU A 28 11.30 21.73 0.15
C GLU A 28 11.23 21.97 1.66
N LEU A 29 10.58 21.05 2.39
CA LEU A 29 10.53 21.12 3.85
C LEU A 29 11.93 21.01 4.46
N HIS A 30 12.74 20.06 3.99
CA HIS A 30 14.12 19.88 4.42
C HIS A 30 14.94 21.15 4.17
N GLU A 31 14.88 21.73 2.97
CA GLU A 31 15.61 22.94 2.61
C GLU A 31 15.26 24.12 3.53
N LEU A 32 13.96 24.31 3.81
CA LEU A 32 13.49 25.38 4.71
C LEU A 32 14.08 25.20 6.11
N LEU A 33 13.96 24.01 6.68
CA LEU A 33 14.41 23.72 8.04
C LEU A 33 15.93 23.81 8.16
N SER A 34 16.67 23.28 7.18
CA SER A 34 18.14 23.33 7.12
C SER A 34 18.68 24.75 7.02
N LYS A 35 17.91 25.69 6.45
CA LYS A 35 18.24 27.12 6.41
C LYS A 35 17.75 27.91 7.63
N GLY A 36 17.27 27.24 8.67
CA GLY A 36 16.71 27.87 9.87
C GLY A 36 15.39 28.64 9.60
N LYS A 37 14.76 28.42 8.45
CA LYS A 37 13.47 29.01 8.10
C LYS A 37 12.33 28.12 8.61
N LYS A 38 11.14 28.71 8.70
CA LYS A 38 9.90 28.00 9.03
C LYS A 38 8.88 28.17 7.89
N PRO A 39 8.01 27.18 7.65
CA PRO A 39 6.87 27.34 6.76
C PRO A 39 6.04 28.56 7.16
N LYS A 40 5.56 29.32 6.16
CA LYS A 40 4.83 30.58 6.38
C LYS A 40 3.44 30.36 6.98
N GLN A 41 2.90 29.16 6.79
CA GLN A 41 1.61 28.72 7.29
C GLN A 41 1.68 27.23 7.63
N LYS A 42 0.60 26.67 8.17
CA LYS A 42 0.50 25.22 8.37
C LYS A 42 0.74 24.51 7.05
N PHE A 43 1.46 23.40 7.08
CA PHE A 43 1.86 22.69 5.87
C PHE A 43 1.45 21.21 5.91
N ILE A 44 1.48 20.59 4.73
CA ILE A 44 1.24 19.16 4.51
C ILE A 44 2.30 18.64 3.55
N CYS A 45 2.85 17.48 3.89
CA CYS A 45 3.60 16.64 2.98
C CYS A 45 2.80 15.36 2.76
N PHE A 46 2.63 14.94 1.51
CA PHE A 46 1.97 13.68 1.19
C PHE A 46 3.02 12.63 0.89
N THR A 47 2.87 11.46 1.52
CA THR A 47 3.73 10.30 1.31
C THR A 47 2.87 9.08 1.06
N PHE A 48 3.34 8.22 0.16
CA PHE A 48 2.82 6.88 -0.09
C PHE A 48 3.97 5.89 0.12
N ASP A 49 3.64 4.69 0.58
CA ASP A 49 4.61 3.64 0.85
C ASP A 49 4.38 2.44 -0.08
N ASP A 50 5.35 1.52 -0.09
CA ASP A 50 5.44 0.29 -0.86
C ASP A 50 5.61 0.43 -2.38
N GLY A 51 4.73 1.19 -3.05
CA GLY A 51 4.72 1.31 -4.51
C GLY A 51 3.60 0.50 -5.18
N TYR A 52 2.39 0.56 -4.61
CA TYR A 52 1.20 -0.03 -5.24
C TYR A 52 0.83 0.67 -6.54
N ILE A 53 0.22 -0.10 -7.45
CA ILE A 53 -0.22 0.39 -8.77
C ILE A 53 -1.18 1.58 -8.70
N ASP A 54 -1.99 1.65 -7.63
CA ASP A 54 -2.93 2.76 -7.42
C ASP A 54 -2.23 4.11 -7.18
N ASN A 55 -0.96 4.10 -6.78
CA ASN A 55 -0.17 5.33 -6.68
C ASN A 55 0.02 5.96 -8.06
N PHE A 56 0.19 5.13 -9.10
CA PHE A 56 0.32 5.57 -10.49
C PHE A 56 -1.03 5.83 -11.16
N GLU A 57 -1.99 4.91 -11.03
CA GLU A 57 -3.26 4.98 -11.77
C GLU A 57 -4.26 5.96 -11.15
N ILE A 58 -4.20 6.16 -9.82
CA ILE A 58 -5.19 6.95 -9.08
C ILE A 58 -4.56 8.19 -8.48
N ALA A 59 -3.54 8.03 -7.63
CA ALA A 59 -2.98 9.16 -6.89
C ALA A 59 -2.30 10.16 -7.85
N TYR A 60 -1.38 9.70 -8.70
CA TYR A 60 -0.61 10.58 -9.57
C TYR A 60 -1.46 11.53 -10.44
N PRO A 61 -2.53 11.09 -11.15
CA PRO A 61 -3.40 12.00 -11.90
C PRO A 61 -4.08 13.07 -11.03
N ILE A 62 -4.49 12.72 -9.80
CA ILE A 62 -5.12 13.66 -8.86
C ILE A 62 -4.09 14.70 -8.40
N PHE A 63 -2.89 14.27 -8.01
CA PHE A 63 -1.84 15.18 -7.56
C PHE A 63 -1.36 16.10 -8.68
N LYS A 64 -1.23 15.57 -9.89
CA LYS A 64 -0.91 16.34 -11.10
C LYS A 64 -1.97 17.38 -11.44
N LYS A 65 -3.26 17.01 -11.40
CA LYS A 65 -4.38 17.93 -11.59
C LYS A 65 -4.33 19.11 -10.62
N HIS A 66 -3.88 18.87 -9.40
CA HIS A 66 -3.83 19.88 -8.34
C HIS A 66 -2.48 20.58 -8.19
N ASN A 67 -1.46 20.17 -8.96
CA ASN A 67 -0.06 20.59 -8.87
C ASN A 67 0.47 20.52 -7.44
N ILE A 68 0.29 19.38 -6.78
CA ILE A 68 0.71 19.14 -5.39
C ILE A 68 1.90 18.18 -5.38
N PRO A 69 2.99 18.50 -4.66
CA PRO A 69 4.09 17.58 -4.49
C PRO A 69 3.73 16.41 -3.57
N PHE A 70 4.27 15.23 -3.88
CA PHE A 70 4.17 14.03 -3.05
C PHE A 70 5.41 13.16 -3.18
N SER A 71 5.58 12.22 -2.24
CA SER A 71 6.68 11.26 -2.27
C SER A 71 6.14 9.84 -2.25
N ILE A 72 6.81 8.93 -2.96
CA ILE A 72 6.55 7.49 -2.86
C ILE A 72 7.82 6.80 -2.36
N TYR A 73 7.70 6.08 -1.26
CA TYR A 73 8.74 5.21 -0.74
C TYR A 73 8.54 3.81 -1.32
N ILE A 74 9.44 3.38 -2.20
CA ILE A 74 9.32 2.12 -2.95
C ILE A 74 9.99 0.99 -2.17
N THR A 75 9.23 -0.08 -1.93
CA THR A 75 9.72 -1.41 -1.52
C THR A 75 10.16 -2.14 -2.78
N THR A 76 11.45 -2.37 -2.98
CA THR A 76 11.96 -2.77 -4.30
C THR A 76 11.51 -4.15 -4.76
N ASP A 77 11.10 -5.04 -3.84
CA ASP A 77 10.54 -6.33 -4.21
C ASP A 77 9.16 -6.23 -4.88
N PHE A 78 8.50 -5.07 -4.82
CA PHE A 78 7.24 -4.83 -5.53
C PHE A 78 7.44 -4.77 -7.06
N PRO A 79 8.18 -3.79 -7.60
CA PRO A 79 8.43 -3.72 -9.05
C PRO A 79 9.29 -4.88 -9.56
N ASP A 80 10.06 -5.55 -8.70
CA ASP A 80 10.78 -6.78 -9.04
C ASP A 80 9.89 -8.04 -9.01
N HIS A 81 8.64 -7.91 -8.55
CA HIS A 81 7.67 -9.00 -8.42
C HIS A 81 8.15 -10.16 -7.53
N LYS A 82 8.92 -9.83 -6.49
CA LYS A 82 9.45 -10.78 -5.49
C LYS A 82 8.67 -10.77 -4.19
N PHE A 83 7.88 -9.72 -3.94
CA PHE A 83 7.14 -9.59 -2.70
C PHE A 83 5.91 -10.51 -2.66
N MET A 84 5.73 -11.21 -1.54
CA MET A 84 4.57 -12.10 -1.34
C MET A 84 3.41 -11.35 -0.70
N LEU A 85 2.44 -10.99 -1.52
CA LEU A 85 1.17 -10.38 -1.11
C LEU A 85 0.21 -11.38 -0.43
N TRP A 86 0.69 -12.14 0.56
CA TRP A 86 -0.09 -13.20 1.24
C TRP A 86 -1.38 -12.73 1.89
N TYR A 87 -1.45 -11.45 2.27
CA TYR A 87 -2.67 -10.88 2.81
C TYR A 87 -3.73 -10.67 1.73
N TYR A 88 -3.37 -10.48 0.46
CA TYR A 88 -4.32 -10.50 -0.66
C TYR A 88 -4.83 -11.91 -0.92
N VAL A 89 -3.95 -12.92 -0.91
CA VAL A 89 -4.36 -14.34 -0.99
C VAL A 89 -5.36 -14.66 0.13
N LEU A 90 -5.05 -14.26 1.36
CA LEU A 90 -5.94 -14.47 2.50
C LEU A 90 -7.27 -13.71 2.35
N ASP A 91 -7.22 -12.45 1.93
CA ASP A 91 -8.42 -11.63 1.73
C ASP A 91 -9.31 -12.22 0.61
N GLU A 92 -8.73 -12.83 -0.44
CA GLU A 92 -9.45 -13.53 -1.51
C GLU A 92 -10.07 -14.85 -1.03
N ILE A 93 -9.29 -15.68 -0.34
CA ILE A 93 -9.76 -16.94 0.26
C ILE A 93 -10.93 -16.66 1.22
N ILE A 94 -10.75 -15.72 2.14
CA ILE A 94 -11.80 -15.33 3.09
C ILE A 94 -12.98 -14.65 2.35
N GLY A 95 -12.69 -13.91 1.28
CA GLY A 95 -13.63 -13.27 0.39
C GLY A 95 -14.65 -14.23 -0.20
N ASN A 96 -14.15 -15.35 -0.71
CA ASN A 96 -14.87 -16.28 -1.59
C ASN A 96 -15.40 -17.54 -0.90
N ASN A 97 -15.16 -17.71 0.39
CA ASN A 97 -15.56 -18.91 1.14
C ASN A 97 -16.28 -18.54 2.44
N ASP A 98 -17.22 -19.38 2.89
CA ASP A 98 -17.84 -19.29 4.23
C ASP A 98 -17.04 -20.07 5.29
N THR A 99 -16.10 -20.90 4.84
CA THR A 99 -15.21 -21.70 5.68
C THR A 99 -13.81 -21.74 5.09
N VAL A 100 -12.80 -21.50 5.93
CA VAL A 100 -11.39 -21.53 5.57
C VAL A 100 -10.71 -22.71 6.26
N SER A 101 -10.08 -23.58 5.49
CA SER A 101 -9.29 -24.73 5.95
C SER A 101 -7.83 -24.54 5.55
N LEU A 102 -6.96 -24.29 6.51
CA LEU A 102 -5.53 -24.09 6.26
C LEU A 102 -4.76 -25.41 6.27
N GLY A 103 -3.59 -25.42 5.64
CA GLY A 103 -2.78 -26.62 5.47
C GLY A 103 -2.17 -27.20 6.74
N ASP A 104 -2.24 -26.47 7.86
CA ASP A 104 -1.87 -26.94 9.20
C ASP A 104 -3.04 -27.60 9.97
N GLY A 105 -4.18 -27.81 9.30
CA GLY A 105 -5.38 -28.45 9.84
C GLY A 105 -6.32 -27.50 10.58
N SER A 106 -5.99 -26.21 10.70
CA SER A 106 -6.93 -25.24 11.28
C SER A 106 -8.10 -24.94 10.35
N VAL A 107 -9.30 -24.96 10.90
CA VAL A 107 -10.56 -24.70 10.18
C VAL A 107 -11.31 -23.57 10.87
N TYR A 108 -11.76 -22.59 10.10
CA TYR A 108 -12.50 -21.42 10.56
C TYR A 108 -13.79 -21.29 9.74
N SER A 109 -14.92 -21.06 10.39
CA SER A 109 -16.19 -20.77 9.72
C SER A 109 -16.78 -19.47 10.24
N TYR A 110 -17.47 -18.73 9.39
CA TYR A 110 -18.13 -17.47 9.75
C TYR A 110 -19.42 -17.31 8.96
N LYS A 111 -20.39 -16.61 9.55
CA LYS A 111 -21.70 -16.32 8.96
C LYS A 111 -21.97 -14.82 8.85
N THR A 112 -21.30 -14.02 9.68
CA THR A 112 -21.43 -12.55 9.66
C THR A 112 -20.15 -11.87 9.20
N VAL A 113 -20.27 -10.60 8.80
CA VAL A 113 -19.13 -9.76 8.42
C VAL A 113 -18.20 -9.55 9.62
N GLU A 114 -18.75 -9.43 10.83
CA GLU A 114 -18.00 -9.29 12.06
C GLU A 114 -17.16 -10.54 12.35
N GLU A 115 -17.75 -11.73 12.24
CA GLU A 115 -17.05 -13.00 12.42
C GLU A 115 -15.95 -13.18 11.37
N LYS A 116 -16.25 -12.84 10.11
CA LYS A 116 -15.28 -12.86 8.99
C LYS A 116 -14.07 -11.96 9.28
N ASN A 117 -14.31 -10.76 9.81
CA ASN A 117 -13.24 -9.83 10.18
C ASN A 117 -12.39 -10.35 11.34
N GLU A 118 -13.00 -10.96 12.36
CA GLU A 118 -12.26 -11.55 13.48
C GLU A 118 -11.44 -12.78 13.07
N VAL A 119 -11.98 -13.62 12.18
CA VAL A 119 -11.22 -14.74 11.59
C VAL A 119 -10.05 -14.23 10.77
N CYS A 120 -10.25 -13.23 9.91
CA CYS A 120 -9.18 -12.60 9.14
C CYS A 120 -8.05 -12.06 10.05
N LYS A 121 -8.41 -11.33 11.10
CA LYS A 121 -7.44 -10.84 12.10
C LYS A 121 -6.70 -11.99 12.80
N THR A 122 -7.41 -13.07 13.13
CA THR A 122 -6.85 -14.24 13.80
C THR A 122 -5.81 -14.93 12.93
N ILE A 123 -6.13 -15.17 11.65
CA ILE A 123 -5.20 -15.80 10.71
C ILE A 123 -4.01 -14.88 10.43
N LYS A 124 -4.22 -13.56 10.22
CA LYS A 124 -3.12 -12.59 10.06
C LYS A 124 -2.17 -12.62 11.26
N LYS A 125 -2.69 -12.58 12.49
CA LYS A 125 -1.88 -12.67 13.72
C LYS A 125 -1.09 -13.97 13.79
N LYS A 126 -1.66 -15.10 13.36
CA LYS A 126 -0.97 -16.40 13.31
C LYS A 126 0.21 -16.37 12.35
N ILE A 127 0.00 -15.87 11.13
CA ILE A 127 1.04 -15.75 10.09
C ILE A 127 2.19 -14.85 10.59
N PHE A 128 1.88 -13.68 11.15
CA PHE A 128 2.89 -12.77 11.70
C PHE A 128 3.68 -13.37 12.87
N LYS A 129 3.02 -14.05 13.81
CA LYS A 129 3.69 -14.64 14.99
C LYS A 129 4.70 -15.73 14.63
N GLN A 130 4.43 -16.48 13.56
CA GLN A 130 5.30 -17.56 13.11
C GLN A 130 6.45 -17.07 12.23
N GLN A 131 6.58 -15.74 12.01
CA GLN A 131 7.51 -15.14 11.02
C GLN A 131 7.36 -15.72 9.61
N THR A 132 6.18 -16.30 9.32
CA THR A 132 5.90 -17.00 8.06
C THR A 132 5.66 -16.07 6.90
N SER A 133 5.42 -14.78 7.16
CA SER A 133 5.13 -13.78 6.13
C SER A 133 6.21 -13.67 5.06
N ASN A 134 7.44 -14.11 5.34
CA ASN A 134 8.58 -13.98 4.44
C ASN A 134 9.11 -15.34 3.93
N ASP A 135 8.52 -16.47 4.32
CA ASP A 135 8.92 -17.81 3.84
C ASP A 135 7.90 -18.39 2.85
N PRO A 136 8.23 -18.45 1.55
CA PRO A 136 7.32 -18.98 0.53
C PRO A 136 6.92 -20.43 0.79
N LYS A 137 7.79 -21.26 1.36
CA LYS A 137 7.48 -22.66 1.62
C LYS A 137 6.38 -22.79 2.67
N ILE A 138 6.45 -21.97 3.72
CA ILE A 138 5.47 -22.02 4.80
C ILE A 138 4.12 -21.46 4.32
N LEU A 139 4.13 -20.35 3.57
CA LEU A 139 2.90 -19.80 3.00
C LEU A 139 2.27 -20.76 1.98
N ASN A 140 3.08 -21.41 1.15
CA ASN A 140 2.61 -22.41 0.20
C ASN A 140 1.94 -23.59 0.90
N GLU A 141 2.58 -24.14 1.94
CA GLU A 141 1.98 -25.20 2.76
C GLU A 141 0.72 -24.73 3.48
N LEU A 142 0.70 -23.49 4.00
CA LEU A 142 -0.44 -22.96 4.73
C LEU A 142 -1.67 -22.80 3.84
N PHE A 143 -1.49 -22.37 2.59
CA PHE A 143 -2.58 -22.13 1.64
C PHE A 143 -2.78 -23.26 0.63
N LYS A 144 -2.11 -24.42 0.76
CA LYS A 144 -2.14 -25.53 -0.22
C LYS A 144 -3.51 -26.07 -0.62
N ASN A 145 -4.55 -25.78 0.15
CA ASN A 145 -5.93 -26.17 -0.15
C ASN A 145 -6.63 -25.22 -1.13
N TYR A 146 -5.95 -24.17 -1.60
CA TYR A 146 -6.50 -23.11 -2.45
C TYR A 146 -5.64 -22.89 -3.68
N GLU A 147 -6.27 -22.53 -4.79
CA GLU A 147 -5.58 -22.03 -5.98
C GLU A 147 -5.33 -20.53 -5.84
N TYR A 148 -4.08 -20.10 -6.02
CA TYR A 148 -3.65 -18.70 -6.02
C TYR A 148 -2.27 -18.59 -6.70
N SER A 149 -1.88 -17.37 -7.05
CA SER A 149 -0.54 -17.07 -7.58
C SER A 149 0.00 -15.79 -6.94
N PHE A 150 1.09 -15.91 -6.17
CA PHE A 150 1.80 -14.75 -5.64
C PHE A 150 2.32 -13.85 -6.75
N GLU A 151 2.81 -14.45 -7.83
CA GLU A 151 3.38 -13.74 -8.97
C GLU A 151 2.32 -12.91 -9.70
N GLU A 152 1.13 -13.47 -9.96
CA GLU A 152 0.05 -12.72 -10.61
C GLU A 152 -0.48 -11.61 -9.69
N LEU A 153 -0.59 -11.88 -8.39
CA LEU A 153 -1.02 -10.87 -7.42
C LEU A 153 -0.05 -9.71 -7.35
N ILE A 154 1.26 -9.95 -7.23
CA ILE A 154 2.22 -8.84 -7.15
C ILE A 154 2.26 -8.06 -8.47
N LYS A 155 2.25 -8.73 -9.63
CA LYS A 155 2.19 -8.08 -10.94
C LYS A 155 0.96 -7.18 -11.11
N LYS A 156 -0.19 -7.62 -10.59
CA LYS A 156 -1.44 -6.86 -10.66
C LYS A 156 -1.46 -5.64 -9.74
N ASN A 157 -0.78 -5.70 -8.60
CA ASN A 157 -0.94 -4.72 -7.53
C ASN A 157 0.29 -3.79 -7.34
N SER A 158 1.41 -4.04 -8.02
CA SER A 158 2.61 -3.19 -7.94
C SER A 158 2.79 -2.36 -9.19
N MET A 159 3.42 -1.19 -9.03
CA MET A 159 3.94 -0.45 -10.19
C MET A 159 5.11 -1.19 -10.83
N THR A 160 5.29 -1.01 -12.14
CA THR A 160 6.52 -1.44 -12.83
C THR A 160 7.64 -0.41 -12.69
N TRP A 161 8.87 -0.82 -12.98
CA TRP A 161 10.01 0.10 -13.04
C TRP A 161 9.82 1.22 -14.07
N GLU A 162 9.15 0.96 -15.20
CA GLU A 162 8.83 1.99 -16.20
C GLU A 162 7.86 3.05 -15.64
N GLN A 163 6.84 2.63 -14.89
CA GLN A 163 5.90 3.55 -14.25
C GLN A 163 6.58 4.39 -13.16
N ILE A 164 7.44 3.77 -12.35
CA ILE A 164 8.25 4.46 -11.35
C ILE A 164 9.18 5.48 -12.04
N LYS A 165 9.75 5.14 -13.20
CA LYS A 165 10.58 6.06 -13.97
C LYS A 165 9.79 7.26 -14.47
N ILE A 166 8.57 7.07 -14.98
CA ILE A 166 7.68 8.16 -15.39
C ILE A 166 7.40 9.11 -14.21
N LEU A 167 7.11 8.56 -13.03
CA LEU A 167 6.89 9.36 -11.82
C LEU A 167 8.15 10.14 -11.42
N SER A 168 9.31 9.48 -11.43
CA SER A 168 10.60 10.10 -11.09
C SER A 168 11.01 11.24 -12.03
N ASP A 169 10.51 11.26 -13.26
CA ASP A 169 10.79 12.32 -14.23
C ASP A 169 9.81 13.52 -14.09
N ASP A 170 8.74 13.38 -13.31
CA ASP A 170 7.78 14.45 -13.02
C ASP A 170 8.18 15.18 -11.72
N PRO A 171 8.43 16.51 -11.73
CA PRO A 171 8.92 17.24 -10.57
C PRO A 171 7.95 17.28 -9.38
N ILE A 172 6.69 16.88 -9.55
CA ILE A 172 5.74 16.78 -8.42
C ILE A 172 5.93 15.50 -7.60
N CYS A 173 6.72 14.53 -8.06
CA CYS A 173 6.90 13.25 -7.39
C CYS A 173 8.37 13.02 -7.03
N THR A 174 8.64 12.76 -5.74
CA THR A 174 9.95 12.28 -5.27
C THR A 174 9.88 10.78 -5.01
N ILE A 175 10.78 10.00 -5.62
CA ILE A 175 10.94 8.57 -5.31
C ILE A 175 11.98 8.39 -4.20
N ALA A 176 11.61 7.65 -3.16
CA ALA A 176 12.45 7.31 -2.02
C ALA A 176 12.43 5.80 -1.76
N SER A 177 13.27 5.31 -0.84
CA SER A 177 13.39 3.87 -0.54
C SER A 177 12.57 3.46 0.69
N HIS A 178 11.79 2.37 0.57
CA HIS A 178 11.11 1.69 1.67
C HIS A 178 11.68 0.29 1.93
N THR A 179 13.01 0.15 1.86
CA THR A 179 13.71 -1.14 1.99
C THR A 179 13.38 -2.13 0.85
N VAL A 180 13.69 -3.41 1.07
CA VAL A 180 13.50 -4.50 0.10
C VAL A 180 12.18 -5.22 0.35
#